data_AF-A0A5B8BQS6-F1
#
_entry.id   AF-A0A5B8BQS6-F1
#
_cell.length_a   1.000
_cell.length_b   1.000
_cell.length_c   1.000
_cell.angle_alpha   90.00
_cell.angle_beta   90.00
_cell.angle_gamma   90.00
#
_symmetry.space_group_name_H-M   'P 1'
#
loop_
_entity.id
_entity.type
_entity.pdbx_description
1 polymer ?
#
loop_
_entity_poly.entity_id
_entity_poly.type
_entity_poly.pdbx_seq_one_letter_code
_entity_poly.pdbx_strand_id
1 'polypeptide(L)'
;MSRIESFPATARPAAPIALADALGAIRAQIKALKACEAELRRALIEARPNAAVEGEAYTVTLRHSTRRVLDKSRLPAYIRDDPAFYRESRSTTVVTRPVRQNQPAVQPEDEDEFDVIERFA
;
A
#
# COMPACT_ATOMS: atom_id res chain seq x y z
N MET A 1 -24.44 8.39 -8.96
CA MET A 1 -23.62 9.14 -7.98
C MET A 1 -23.74 8.44 -6.64
N SER A 2 -22.79 7.55 -6.30
CA SER A 2 -22.89 6.75 -5.08
C SER A 2 -22.20 7.48 -3.92
N ARG A 3 -22.94 7.70 -2.84
CA ARG A 3 -22.46 8.26 -1.58
C ARG A 3 -21.30 7.40 -1.07
N ILE A 4 -20.19 8.04 -0.73
CA ILE A 4 -19.21 7.44 0.19
C ILE A 4 -19.98 7.29 1.51
N GLU A 5 -20.41 6.07 1.82
CA GLU A 5 -20.95 5.77 3.13
C GLU A 5 -19.88 6.15 4.15
N SER A 6 -20.21 7.18 4.93
CA SER A 6 -19.41 7.61 6.07
C SER A 6 -19.04 6.36 6.88
N PHE A 7 -17.75 6.21 7.20
CA PHE A 7 -17.31 5.24 8.19
C PHE A 7 -18.27 5.32 9.39
N PRO A 8 -18.82 4.19 9.87
CA PRO A 8 -19.73 4.23 11.00
C PRO A 8 -18.97 4.89 12.15
N ALA A 9 -19.54 5.96 12.70
CA ALA A 9 -19.03 6.67 13.87
C ALA A 9 -19.28 5.82 15.13
N THR A 10 -18.91 4.54 15.10
CA THR A 10 -18.85 3.72 16.31
C THR A 10 -17.73 4.29 17.16
N ALA A 11 -18.12 4.88 18.30
CA ALA A 11 -17.31 5.45 19.38
C ALA A 11 -15.79 5.41 19.13
N ARG A 12 -15.28 6.41 18.40
CA ARG A 12 -13.84 6.56 18.19
C ARG A 12 -13.19 6.63 19.58
N PRO A 13 -12.29 5.69 19.94
CA PRO A 13 -11.70 5.71 21.27
C PRO A 13 -10.91 7.00 21.47
N ALA A 14 -11.12 7.70 22.58
CA ALA A 14 -10.47 8.99 22.84
C ALA A 14 -9.00 8.84 23.28
N ALA A 15 -8.62 7.67 23.81
CA ALA A 15 -7.27 7.43 24.33
C ALA A 15 -6.30 7.01 23.21
N PRO A 16 -5.07 7.58 23.16
CA PRO A 16 -4.06 7.23 22.15
C PRO A 16 -3.73 5.74 22.05
N ILE A 17 -3.74 5.02 23.18
CA ILE A 17 -3.46 3.58 23.22
C ILE A 17 -4.58 2.80 22.50
N ALA A 18 -5.83 3.09 22.84
CA ALA A 18 -6.98 2.44 22.20
C ALA A 18 -7.11 2.80 20.70
N LEU A 19 -6.61 3.99 20.28
CA LEU A 19 -6.48 4.33 18.86
C LEU A 19 -5.41 3.47 18.15
N ALA A 20 -4.28 3.19 18.80
CA ALA A 20 -3.23 2.35 18.25
C ALA A 20 -3.71 0.90 18.05
N ASP A 21 -4.40 0.33 19.04
CA ASP A 21 -4.94 -1.03 18.98
C ASP A 21 -6.04 -1.16 17.92
N ALA A 22 -6.99 -0.21 17.90
CA ALA A 22 -8.04 -0.17 16.88
C ALA A 22 -7.46 -0.06 15.46
N LEU A 23 -6.44 0.79 15.28
CA LEU A 23 -5.76 0.91 14.00
C LEU A 23 -5.01 -0.37 13.62
N GLY A 24 -4.36 -1.03 14.59
CA GLY A 24 -3.69 -2.32 14.40
C GLY A 24 -4.67 -3.40 13.93
N ALA A 25 -5.83 -3.52 14.57
CA ALA A 25 -6.87 -4.47 14.21
C ALA A 25 -7.38 -4.24 12.77
N ILE A 26 -7.69 -3.00 12.42
CA ILE A 26 -8.13 -2.64 11.05
C ILE A 26 -7.03 -2.95 10.03
N ARG A 27 -5.77 -2.65 10.33
CA ARG A 27 -4.64 -2.96 9.43
C ARG A 27 -4.47 -4.46 9.23
N ALA A 28 -4.68 -5.28 10.26
CA ALA A 28 -4.67 -6.73 10.14
C ALA A 28 -5.79 -7.24 9.23
N GLN A 29 -7.01 -6.71 9.38
CA GLN A 29 -8.13 -7.05 8.51
C GLN A 29 -7.87 -6.64 7.05
N ILE A 30 -7.37 -5.43 6.82
CA ILE A 30 -6.99 -4.96 5.47
C ILE A 30 -5.92 -5.87 4.88
N LYS A 31 -4.91 -6.29 5.67
CA LYS A 31 -3.87 -7.19 5.20
C LYS A 31 -4.45 -8.54 4.74
N ALA A 32 -5.35 -9.13 5.52
CA ALA A 32 -6.01 -10.38 5.15
C ALA A 32 -6.85 -10.24 3.87
N LEU A 33 -7.64 -9.17 3.77
CA LEU A 33 -8.45 -8.89 2.58
C LEU A 33 -7.59 -8.67 1.34
N LYS A 34 -6.48 -7.94 1.45
CA LYS A 34 -5.53 -7.74 0.35
C LYS A 34 -4.85 -9.03 -0.09
N ALA A 35 -4.54 -9.93 0.83
CA ALA A 35 -3.97 -11.23 0.49
C ALA A 35 -4.95 -12.05 -0.34
N CYS A 36 -6.20 -12.15 0.11
CA CYS A 36 -7.27 -12.80 -0.64
C CYS A 36 -7.51 -12.14 -2.01
N GLU A 37 -7.55 -10.82 -2.06
CA GLU A 37 -7.67 -10.08 -3.33
C GLU A 37 -6.51 -10.40 -4.29
N ALA A 38 -5.27 -10.45 -3.78
CA ALA A 38 -4.09 -10.77 -4.59
C ALA A 38 -4.16 -12.20 -5.16
N GLU A 39 -4.62 -13.18 -4.37
CA GLU A 39 -4.84 -14.56 -4.83
C GLU A 39 -5.87 -14.64 -5.96
N LEU A 40 -7.02 -13.97 -5.81
CA LEU A 40 -8.05 -13.93 -6.85
C LEU A 40 -7.54 -13.25 -8.12
N ARG A 41 -6.83 -12.12 -7.99
CA ARG A 41 -6.22 -11.41 -9.13
C ARG A 41 -5.18 -12.28 -9.83
N ARG A 42 -4.36 -12.99 -9.07
CA ARG A 42 -3.37 -13.93 -9.62
C ARG A 42 -4.05 -15.05 -10.41
N ALA A 43 -5.07 -15.68 -9.84
CA ALA A 43 -5.84 -16.72 -10.51
C ALA A 43 -6.45 -16.23 -11.83
N LEU A 44 -6.99 -15.01 -11.87
CA LEU A 44 -7.52 -14.38 -13.09
C LEU A 44 -6.45 -14.13 -14.15
N ILE A 45 -5.25 -13.72 -13.76
CA ILE A 45 -4.12 -13.53 -14.68
C ILE A 45 -3.64 -14.88 -15.23
N GLU A 46 -3.51 -15.89 -14.36
CA GLU A 46 -3.07 -17.24 -14.74
C GLU A 46 -4.07 -17.94 -15.67
N ALA A 47 -5.38 -17.69 -15.48
CA ALA A 47 -6.44 -18.21 -16.35
C ALA A 47 -6.37 -17.66 -17.80
N ARG A 48 -5.63 -16.56 -18.02
CA ARG A 48 -5.45 -15.91 -19.33
C ARG A 48 -6.75 -15.80 -20.16
N PRO A 49 -7.82 -15.20 -19.60
CA PRO A 49 -9.06 -15.04 -20.35
C PRO A 49 -8.81 -14.13 -21.55
N ASN A 50 -9.27 -14.58 -22.73
CA ASN A 50 -9.15 -13.80 -23.98
C ASN A 50 -10.18 -12.66 -24.08
N ALA A 51 -11.10 -12.56 -23.11
CA ALA A 51 -12.18 -11.59 -23.07
C ALA A 51 -12.50 -11.19 -21.61
N ALA A 52 -13.47 -10.28 -21.44
CA ALA A 52 -14.00 -9.95 -20.12
C ALA A 52 -14.61 -11.19 -19.44
N VAL A 53 -14.40 -11.33 -18.13
CA VAL A 53 -14.99 -12.39 -17.32
C VAL A 53 -16.16 -11.78 -16.54
N GLU A 54 -17.36 -12.30 -16.75
CA GLU A 54 -18.58 -11.85 -16.07
C GLU A 54 -18.93 -12.80 -14.93
N GLY A 55 -19.17 -12.23 -13.75
CA GLY A 55 -19.82 -12.89 -12.62
C GLY A 55 -21.21 -12.32 -12.37
N GLU A 56 -21.90 -12.83 -11.37
CA GLU A 56 -23.29 -12.46 -11.05
C GLU A 56 -23.48 -10.95 -10.76
N ALA A 57 -22.49 -10.32 -10.11
CA ALA A 57 -22.55 -8.91 -9.72
C ALA A 57 -21.44 -8.02 -10.33
N TYR A 58 -20.42 -8.61 -10.96
CA TYR A 58 -19.23 -7.87 -11.40
C TYR A 58 -18.65 -8.42 -12.70
N THR A 59 -18.07 -7.54 -13.50
CA THR A 59 -17.31 -7.90 -14.72
C THR A 59 -15.85 -7.49 -14.53
N VAL A 60 -14.92 -8.40 -14.86
CA VAL A 60 -13.48 -8.17 -14.78
C VAL A 60 -12.86 -8.14 -16.17
N THR A 61 -12.04 -7.12 -16.43
CA THR A 61 -11.25 -6.98 -17.66
C THR A 61 -9.78 -6.86 -17.32
N LEU A 62 -8.92 -7.58 -18.07
CA LEU A 62 -7.47 -7.47 -17.94
C LEU A 62 -6.97 -6.39 -18.90
N ARG A 63 -6.34 -5.36 -18.35
CA ARG A 63 -5.71 -4.29 -19.12
C ARG A 63 -4.21 -4.33 -18.91
N HIS A 64 -3.47 -4.43 -20.01
CA HIS A 64 -2.02 -4.24 -20.00
C HIS A 64 -1.70 -2.77 -20.22
N SER A 65 -0.87 -2.19 -19.36
CA SER A 65 -0.37 -0.83 -19.50
C SER A 65 1.12 -0.83 -19.25
N THR A 66 1.86 -0.14 -20.11
CA THR A 66 3.29 0.09 -19.93
C THR A 66 3.50 1.54 -19.56
N ARG A 67 4.16 1.80 -18.44
CA ARG A 67 4.56 3.15 -18.04
C ARG A 67 6.06 3.32 -18.24
N ARG A 68 6.44 4.47 -18.79
CA ARG A 68 7.83 4.91 -18.83
C ARG A 68 8.09 5.75 -17.58
N VAL A 69 9.08 5.35 -16.79
CA VAL A 69 9.53 6.09 -15.61
C VAL A 69 10.93 6.60 -15.89
N LEU A 70 11.22 7.82 -15.44
CA LEU A 70 12.56 8.38 -15.55
C LEU A 70 13.48 7.64 -14.57
N ASP A 71 14.53 7.03 -15.11
CA ASP A 71 15.51 6.30 -14.32
C ASP A 71 16.54 7.27 -13.72
N LYS A 72 16.39 7.56 -12.43
CA LYS A 72 17.27 8.48 -11.68
C LYS A 72 18.73 8.03 -11.68
N SER A 73 19.00 6.72 -11.73
CA SER A 73 20.37 6.18 -11.72
C SER A 73 21.15 6.52 -12.99
N ARG A 74 20.43 6.78 -14.09
CA ARG A 74 21.00 7.14 -15.40
C ARG A 74 21.11 8.64 -15.61
N LEU A 75 20.69 9.45 -14.63
CA LEU A 75 20.87 10.90 -14.71
C LEU A 75 22.35 11.26 -14.56
N PRO A 76 22.83 12.29 -15.28
CA PRO A 76 24.14 12.89 -15.01
C PRO A 76 24.27 13.36 -13.56
N ALA A 77 25.49 13.28 -13.01
CA ALA A 77 25.79 13.69 -11.64
C ALA A 77 25.35 15.13 -11.35
N TYR A 78 25.52 16.05 -12.31
CA TYR A 78 25.15 17.46 -12.13
C TYR A 78 23.63 17.70 -11.94
N ILE A 79 22.75 16.79 -12.40
CA ILE A 79 21.29 16.89 -12.14
C ILE A 79 20.95 16.18 -10.83
N ARG A 80 21.64 15.07 -10.56
CA ARG A 80 21.39 14.24 -9.37
C ARG A 80 21.82 14.95 -8.09
N ASP A 81 22.90 15.71 -8.13
CA ASP A 81 23.49 16.29 -6.93
C ASP A 81 23.12 17.76 -6.74
N ASP A 82 22.53 18.40 -7.75
CA ASP A 82 22.10 19.81 -7.68
C ASP A 82 20.71 19.93 -7.02
N PRO A 83 20.61 20.57 -5.83
CA PRO A 83 19.36 20.76 -5.12
C PRO A 83 18.30 21.54 -5.91
N ALA A 84 18.68 22.33 -6.91
CA ALA A 84 17.75 23.13 -7.72
C ALA A 84 16.75 22.25 -8.50
N PHE A 85 17.10 20.98 -8.77
CA PHE A 85 16.21 20.02 -9.45
C PHE A 85 15.35 19.21 -8.48
N TYR A 86 15.44 19.45 -7.17
CA TYR A 86 14.67 18.75 -6.16
C TYR A 86 13.56 19.62 -5.57
N ARG A 87 12.42 18.99 -5.34
CA ARG A 87 11.31 19.58 -4.58
C ARG A 87 11.23 18.90 -3.23
N GLU A 88 11.40 19.69 -2.17
CA GLU A 88 11.12 19.20 -0.82
C GLU A 88 9.61 19.08 -0.60
N SER A 89 9.17 17.95 -0.06
CA SER A 89 7.80 17.71 0.37
C SER A 89 7.82 17.03 1.72
N ARG A 90 7.03 17.53 2.66
CA ARG A 90 6.89 16.94 4.00
C ARG A 90 5.61 16.13 4.06
N SER A 91 5.71 14.87 4.46
CA SER A 91 4.56 14.01 4.70
C SER A 91 4.61 13.44 6.12
N THR A 92 3.44 13.36 6.76
CA THR A 92 3.29 12.69 8.05
C THR A 92 2.63 11.35 7.81
N THR A 93 3.32 10.27 8.15
CA THR A 93 2.84 8.90 7.94
C THR A 93 2.61 8.21 9.26
N VAL A 94 1.42 7.65 9.46
CA VAL A 94 1.12 6.81 10.64
C VAL A 94 1.53 5.37 10.34
N VAL A 95 2.51 4.88 11.09
CA VAL A 95 3.04 3.51 10.96
C VAL A 95 2.58 2.69 12.17
N THR A 96 2.00 1.52 11.90
CA THR A 96 1.66 0.53 12.92
C THR A 96 2.70 -0.59 12.92
N ARG A 97 3.25 -0.92 14.08
CA ARG A 97 4.11 -2.10 14.29
C ARG A 97 3.53 -2.93 15.42
N PRO A 98 3.55 -4.28 15.34
CA PRO A 98 3.13 -5.10 16.47
C PRO A 98 4.04 -4.80 17.66
N VAL A 99 3.45 -4.57 18.83
CA VAL A 99 4.22 -4.52 20.08
C VAL A 99 4.76 -5.93 20.30
N ARG A 100 6.08 -6.12 20.17
CA ARG A 100 6.71 -7.41 20.48
C ARG A 100 6.35 -7.75 21.93
N GLN A 101 5.53 -8.78 22.15
CA GLN A 101 5.42 -9.37 23.48
C GLN A 101 6.77 -10.03 23.77
N ASN A 102 7.59 -9.40 24.61
CA ASN A 102 8.85 -9.90 25.17
C ASN A 102 9.58 -10.97 24.33
N GLN A 103 10.30 -10.54 23.29
CA GLN A 103 11.46 -11.29 22.81
C GLN A 103 12.70 -10.59 23.35
N PRO A 104 13.64 -11.29 24.02
CA PRO A 104 14.92 -10.72 24.36
C PRO A 104 15.59 -10.24 23.07
N ALA A 105 16.21 -9.06 23.14
CA ALA A 105 16.76 -8.35 22.00
C ALA A 105 17.76 -9.21 21.22
N VAL A 106 17.33 -9.77 20.11
CA VAL A 106 18.23 -10.16 19.02
C VAL A 106 18.18 -9.00 18.03
N GLN A 107 19.26 -8.22 17.99
CA GLN A 107 19.52 -7.30 16.89
C GLN A 107 20.01 -8.14 15.72
N PRO A 108 19.44 -7.99 14.52
CA PRO A 108 20.24 -8.11 13.32
C PRO A 108 20.27 -6.80 12.58
N GLU A 109 21.45 -6.57 12.05
CA GLU A 109 21.99 -5.42 11.37
C GLU A 109 21.24 -5.12 10.05
N ASP A 110 21.41 -3.88 9.62
CA ASP A 110 20.97 -3.25 8.37
C ASP A 110 20.78 -4.20 7.18
N GLU A 111 19.54 -4.35 6.68
CA GLU A 111 19.31 -4.67 5.26
C GLU A 111 18.06 -3.93 4.74
N ASP A 112 18.32 -3.10 3.73
CA ASP A 112 17.39 -2.36 2.89
C ASP A 112 16.24 -3.24 2.36
N GLU A 113 14.99 -2.76 2.40
CA GLU A 113 14.01 -2.84 1.29
C GLU A 113 12.65 -2.25 1.74
N PHE A 114 12.24 -1.11 1.18
CA PHE A 114 10.82 -0.71 1.23
C PHE A 114 10.31 -0.36 -0.16
N ASP A 115 9.38 -1.19 -0.66
CA ASP A 115 8.65 -0.99 -1.90
C ASP A 115 7.83 0.31 -1.89
N VAL A 116 8.13 1.17 -2.86
CA VAL A 116 7.42 2.42 -3.13
C VAL A 116 6.15 2.11 -3.93
N ILE A 117 4.98 2.19 -3.29
CA ILE A 117 3.69 2.10 -3.99
C ILE A 117 3.20 3.51 -4.35
N GLU A 118 3.36 3.89 -5.63
CA GLU A 118 2.84 5.14 -6.18
C GLU A 118 1.31 5.05 -6.40
N ARG A 119 0.54 6.02 -5.88
CA ARG A 119 -0.83 6.30 -6.34
C ARG A 119 -0.95 7.74 -6.80
N PHE A 120 -1.22 7.91 -8.09
CA PHE A 120 -1.44 9.19 -8.76
C PHE A 120 -2.76 9.83 -8.33
N ALA A 121 -2.70 11.11 -8.00
CA ALA A 121 -3.80 12.06 -8.14
C ALA A 121 -3.24 13.32 -8.81
#